data_AF-A0A2Z4NAZ2-F1
#
_entry.id   AF-A0A2Z4NAZ2-F1
#
_cell.length_a   1.000
_cell.length_b   1.000
_cell.length_c   1.000
_cell.angle_alpha   90.00
_cell.angle_beta   90.00
_cell.angle_gamma   90.00
#
_symmetry.space_group_name_H-M   'P 1'
#
loop_
_entity.id
_entity.type
_entity.pdbx_description
1 polymer ?
#
loop_
_entity_poly.entity_id
_entity_poly.type
_entity_poly.pdbx_seq_one_letter_code
_entity_poly.pdbx_strand_id
1 'polypeptide(L)'
;GDFCECDDDHCEKFQNKLCGGNGECNCGKCDCNEGYEGSACQCKKSQRDCQTLNNTVCFGRGTCQCDHCQCKEGYQRPHCRLCLGCPDPCQTKQNCIECLGFDSGPFKKNCSLACSKTIFHMMVDQFTIATKQCQHKDSEGCWIKFKMDQLFGEEYSAEILKQRDCPEPPSVIAIIGGSIASVALIGIVLLMLIKMLIHMRDLKEFKKFEDEKKKSKWA
;
A
#
# COMPACT_ATOMS: atom_id res chain seq x y z
N GLY A 1 39.00 -18.09 -50.50
CA GLY A 1 38.94 -17.07 -51.56
C GLY A 1 40.09 -17.26 -52.52
N ASP A 2 40.16 -16.44 -53.55
CA ASP A 2 41.20 -16.49 -54.58
C ASP A 2 42.61 -16.19 -54.01
N PHE A 3 42.69 -15.63 -52.81
CA PHE A 3 43.92 -15.23 -52.14
C PHE A 3 44.12 -15.90 -50.76
N CYS A 4 43.40 -17.00 -50.47
CA CYS A 4 43.42 -17.67 -49.16
C CYS A 4 43.09 -16.74 -47.97
N GLU A 5 42.29 -15.71 -48.21
CA GLU A 5 41.91 -14.65 -47.28
C GLU A 5 40.69 -15.01 -46.40
N CYS A 6 40.03 -16.13 -46.71
CA CYS A 6 38.80 -16.56 -46.05
C CYS A 6 39.04 -17.76 -45.14
N ASP A 7 38.35 -17.74 -44.00
CA ASP A 7 38.35 -18.80 -43.00
C ASP A 7 36.93 -18.98 -42.45
N ASP A 8 36.51 -20.23 -42.30
CA ASP A 8 35.16 -20.64 -41.88
C ASP A 8 35.11 -21.14 -40.42
N ASP A 9 36.23 -21.09 -39.68
CA ASP A 9 36.34 -21.44 -38.25
C ASP A 9 36.52 -20.20 -37.34
N HIS A 10 36.82 -19.04 -37.95
CA HIS A 10 37.17 -17.80 -37.24
C HIS A 10 36.08 -16.72 -37.27
N CYS A 11 34.81 -17.13 -37.17
CA CYS A 11 33.71 -16.20 -36.92
C CYS A 11 33.52 -15.84 -35.43
N GLU A 12 32.70 -14.82 -35.18
CA GLU A 12 32.31 -14.44 -33.83
C GLU A 12 31.61 -15.59 -33.07
N LYS A 13 31.90 -15.69 -31.78
CA LYS A 13 31.32 -16.70 -30.89
C LYS A 13 30.38 -16.04 -29.89
N PHE A 14 29.21 -16.65 -29.68
CA PHE A 14 28.30 -16.28 -28.61
C PHE A 14 28.11 -17.47 -27.67
N GLN A 15 28.23 -17.24 -26.36
CA GLN A 15 28.22 -18.31 -25.34
C GLN A 15 29.14 -19.49 -25.70
N ASN A 16 30.35 -19.19 -26.17
CA ASN A 16 31.38 -20.14 -26.62
C ASN A 16 31.00 -21.01 -27.84
N LYS A 17 29.95 -20.66 -28.59
CA LYS A 17 29.57 -21.34 -29.83
C LYS A 17 29.82 -20.44 -31.04
N LEU A 18 30.44 -21.00 -32.09
CA LEU A 18 30.62 -20.33 -33.38
C LEU A 18 29.25 -19.94 -33.94
N CYS A 19 29.07 -18.66 -34.31
CA CYS A 19 27.78 -18.12 -34.76
C CYS A 19 26.61 -18.46 -33.82
N GLY A 20 26.88 -18.54 -32.51
CA GLY A 20 25.88 -18.88 -31.49
C GLY A 20 25.28 -20.28 -31.62
N GLY A 21 25.78 -21.10 -32.55
CA GLY A 21 25.16 -22.35 -32.98
C GLY A 21 23.89 -22.17 -33.83
N ASN A 22 23.60 -20.95 -34.29
CA ASN A 22 22.40 -20.60 -35.05
C ASN A 22 22.73 -20.01 -36.43
N GLY A 23 23.88 -20.38 -37.00
CA GLY A 23 24.30 -19.95 -38.32
C GLY A 23 25.54 -20.70 -38.77
N GLU A 24 25.90 -20.51 -40.03
CA GLU A 24 27.11 -21.04 -40.66
C GLU A 24 28.14 -19.93 -40.79
N CYS A 25 29.42 -20.24 -40.61
CA CYS A 25 30.49 -19.27 -40.75
C CYS A 25 30.99 -19.30 -42.20
N ASN A 26 30.94 -18.16 -42.87
CA ASN A 26 31.37 -18.00 -44.25
C ASN A 26 32.36 -16.83 -44.33
N CYS A 27 33.64 -17.15 -44.50
CA CYS A 27 34.73 -16.17 -44.63
C CYS A 27 34.74 -15.12 -43.50
N GLY A 28 34.72 -15.56 -42.25
CA GLY A 28 34.77 -14.70 -41.06
C GLY A 28 33.46 -13.95 -40.73
N LYS A 29 32.36 -14.20 -41.45
CA LYS A 29 31.02 -13.67 -41.14
C LYS A 29 30.02 -14.79 -40.89
N CYS A 30 29.11 -14.58 -39.94
CA CYS A 30 28.05 -15.55 -39.66
C CYS A 30 26.83 -15.31 -40.56
N ASP A 31 26.46 -16.32 -41.33
CA ASP A 31 25.21 -16.40 -42.05
C ASP A 31 24.16 -17.10 -41.18
N CYS A 32 23.24 -16.31 -40.64
CA CYS A 32 22.29 -16.79 -39.64
C CYS A 32 21.17 -17.63 -40.24
N ASN A 33 20.80 -18.69 -39.50
CA ASN A 33 19.62 -19.50 -39.76
C ASN A 33 18.34 -18.65 -39.73
N GLU A 34 17.29 -19.13 -40.38
CA GLU A 34 15.99 -18.47 -40.38
C GLU A 34 15.50 -18.23 -38.94
N GLY A 35 15.06 -17.00 -38.65
CA GLY A 35 14.63 -16.60 -37.31
C GLY A 35 15.73 -16.11 -36.38
N TYR A 36 17.00 -16.02 -36.81
CA TYR A 36 18.11 -15.46 -36.05
C TYR A 36 18.77 -14.25 -36.74
N GLU A 37 19.39 -13.38 -35.94
CA GLU A 37 20.14 -12.20 -36.36
C GLU A 37 21.27 -11.85 -35.38
N GLY A 38 22.04 -10.82 -35.73
CA GLY A 38 23.23 -10.37 -35.00
C GLY A 38 24.52 -10.88 -35.64
N SER A 39 25.64 -10.26 -35.27
CA SER A 39 26.98 -10.57 -35.81
C SER A 39 27.42 -12.02 -35.55
N ALA A 40 26.92 -12.62 -34.47
CA ALA A 40 27.17 -14.00 -34.08
C ALA A 40 25.88 -14.83 -34.03
N CYS A 41 24.81 -14.43 -34.74
CA CYS A 41 23.50 -15.09 -34.75
C CYS A 41 22.92 -15.36 -33.34
N GLN A 42 23.23 -14.47 -32.40
CA GLN A 42 22.89 -14.60 -30.99
C GLN A 42 21.43 -14.22 -30.69
N CYS A 43 20.78 -13.51 -31.60
CA CYS A 43 19.51 -12.84 -31.36
C CYS A 43 18.39 -13.57 -32.11
N LYS A 44 17.34 -13.98 -31.40
CA LYS A 44 16.15 -14.55 -32.03
C LYS A 44 15.22 -13.43 -32.49
N LYS A 45 14.78 -13.48 -33.74
CA LYS A 45 13.87 -12.50 -34.38
C LYS A 45 12.44 -12.57 -33.85
N SER A 46 12.08 -13.67 -33.19
CA SER A 46 10.76 -13.83 -32.58
C SER A 46 10.56 -12.88 -31.40
N GLN A 47 9.30 -12.58 -31.10
CA GLN A 47 8.90 -11.81 -29.91
C GLN A 47 7.93 -12.60 -29.02
N ARG A 48 7.84 -13.92 -29.23
CA ARG A 48 6.87 -14.80 -28.53
C ARG A 48 7.13 -14.81 -27.03
N ASP A 49 8.39 -14.85 -26.61
CA ASP A 49 8.76 -14.90 -25.20
C ASP A 49 8.65 -13.52 -24.51
N CYS A 50 8.39 -12.46 -25.28
CA CYS A 50 8.07 -11.13 -24.77
C CYS A 50 6.55 -10.87 -24.67
N GLN A 51 5.72 -11.70 -25.31
CA GLN A 51 4.27 -11.53 -25.36
C GLN A 51 3.62 -12.01 -24.07
N THR A 52 2.71 -11.20 -23.56
CA THR A 52 1.86 -11.51 -22.41
C THR A 52 0.56 -12.17 -22.87
N LEU A 53 -0.22 -12.73 -21.92
CA LEU A 53 -1.54 -13.33 -22.18
C LEU A 53 -2.51 -12.43 -22.94
N ASN A 54 -2.36 -11.11 -22.82
CA ASN A 54 -3.21 -10.12 -23.50
C ASN A 54 -2.60 -9.60 -24.80
N ASN A 55 -1.65 -10.33 -25.42
CA ASN A 55 -0.89 -9.92 -26.60
C ASN A 55 -0.09 -8.61 -26.44
N THR A 56 0.08 -8.11 -25.21
CA THR A 56 0.93 -6.95 -24.95
C THR A 56 2.38 -7.39 -24.82
N VAL A 57 3.33 -6.51 -25.17
CA VAL A 57 4.77 -6.81 -25.10
C VAL A 57 5.34 -6.21 -23.83
N CYS A 58 6.00 -7.04 -23.02
CA CYS A 58 6.72 -6.61 -21.79
C CYS A 58 5.88 -5.71 -20.86
N PHE A 59 4.55 -5.95 -20.78
CA PHE A 59 3.58 -5.12 -20.07
C PHE A 59 3.64 -3.61 -20.37
N GLY A 60 4.24 -3.19 -21.50
CA GLY A 60 4.42 -1.77 -21.85
C GLY A 60 5.49 -1.05 -21.02
N ARG A 61 6.28 -1.82 -20.27
CA ARG A 61 7.27 -1.34 -19.30
C ARG A 61 8.69 -1.75 -19.69
N GLY A 62 8.89 -2.05 -20.96
CA GLY A 62 10.15 -2.44 -21.54
C GLY A 62 10.04 -2.58 -23.05
N THR A 63 11.17 -2.86 -23.68
CA THR A 63 11.28 -3.17 -25.10
C THR A 63 11.64 -4.64 -25.26
N CYS A 64 11.11 -5.31 -26.29
CA CYS A 64 11.52 -6.66 -26.62
C CYS A 64 12.76 -6.61 -27.51
N GLN A 65 13.87 -7.20 -27.05
CA GLN A 65 15.10 -7.36 -27.83
C GLN A 65 15.57 -8.80 -27.73
N CYS A 66 15.78 -9.46 -28.88
CA CYS A 66 16.22 -10.85 -28.96
C CYS A 66 15.28 -11.82 -28.20
N ASP A 67 13.97 -11.70 -28.41
CA ASP A 67 12.94 -12.49 -27.72
C ASP A 67 12.97 -12.37 -26.18
N HIS A 68 13.58 -11.31 -25.65
CA HIS A 68 13.64 -11.04 -24.22
C HIS A 68 13.28 -9.59 -23.90
N CYS A 69 12.56 -9.38 -22.79
CA CYS A 69 12.21 -8.03 -22.36
C CYS A 69 13.39 -7.32 -21.69
N GLN A 70 13.73 -6.16 -22.22
CA GLN A 70 14.56 -5.15 -21.58
C GLN A 70 13.65 -4.19 -20.81
N CYS A 71 13.57 -4.40 -19.50
CA CYS A 71 12.68 -3.65 -18.64
C CYS A 71 13.22 -2.25 -18.33
N LYS A 72 12.30 -1.29 -18.17
CA LYS A 72 12.60 0.00 -17.55
C LYS A 72 13.12 -0.19 -16.12
N GLU A 73 13.82 0.81 -15.61
CA GLU A 73 14.45 0.76 -14.29
C GLU A 73 13.46 0.33 -13.18
N GLY A 74 13.92 -0.55 -12.29
CA GLY A 74 13.14 -1.13 -11.18
C GLY A 74 12.27 -2.33 -11.54
N TYR A 75 11.84 -2.47 -12.81
CA TYR A 75 11.02 -3.60 -13.25
C TYR A 75 11.83 -4.87 -13.50
N GLN A 76 11.24 -6.00 -13.13
CA GLN A 76 11.89 -7.31 -13.13
C GLN A 76 11.50 -8.14 -14.36
N ARG A 77 12.49 -8.86 -14.90
CA ARG A 77 12.29 -9.91 -15.91
C ARG A 77 11.44 -11.05 -15.33
N PRO A 78 10.74 -11.86 -16.17
CA PRO A 78 10.87 -11.97 -17.61
C PRO A 78 10.07 -10.96 -18.45
N HIS A 79 8.94 -10.45 -17.94
CA HIS A 79 8.02 -9.61 -18.74
C HIS A 79 7.85 -8.18 -18.22
N CYS A 80 8.65 -7.72 -17.25
CA CYS A 80 8.54 -6.38 -16.65
C CYS A 80 7.22 -6.14 -15.88
N ARG A 81 6.64 -7.20 -15.30
CA ARG A 81 5.39 -7.11 -14.54
C ARG A 81 5.59 -6.49 -13.15
N LEU A 82 6.61 -6.95 -12.42
CA LEU A 82 6.83 -6.62 -11.02
C LEU A 82 7.92 -5.55 -10.88
N CYS A 83 7.69 -4.54 -10.04
CA CYS A 83 8.71 -3.59 -9.62
C CYS A 83 8.79 -3.55 -8.09
N LEU A 84 9.87 -4.08 -7.52
CA LEU A 84 10.05 -4.13 -6.06
C LEU A 84 10.56 -2.81 -5.48
N GLY A 85 11.20 -1.96 -6.29
CA GLY A 85 11.75 -0.67 -5.88
C GLY A 85 10.89 0.54 -6.24
N CYS A 86 9.73 0.34 -6.88
CA CYS A 86 8.86 1.44 -7.27
C CYS A 86 8.03 1.92 -6.06
N PRO A 87 7.68 3.22 -6.00
CA PRO A 87 6.76 3.73 -4.99
C PRO A 87 5.43 2.96 -4.96
N ASP A 88 4.91 2.65 -3.77
CA ASP A 88 3.64 1.92 -3.66
C ASP A 88 2.51 2.76 -4.32
N PRO A 89 1.84 2.23 -5.35
CA PRO A 89 0.76 2.93 -6.02
C PRO A 89 -0.36 3.34 -5.06
N CYS A 90 -0.53 2.60 -3.97
CA CYS A 90 -1.52 2.91 -2.94
C CYS A 90 -1.24 4.20 -2.17
N GLN A 91 0.01 4.63 -2.07
CA GLN A 91 0.35 5.92 -1.47
C GLN A 91 0.40 7.03 -2.51
N THR A 92 0.98 6.76 -3.68
CA THR A 92 1.18 7.80 -4.70
C THR A 92 -0.11 8.22 -5.40
N LYS A 93 -1.12 7.35 -5.47
CA LYS A 93 -2.42 7.64 -6.12
C LYS A 93 -3.57 7.85 -5.15
N GLN A 94 -3.33 7.89 -3.84
CA GLN A 94 -4.38 8.02 -2.82
C GLN A 94 -5.32 9.22 -3.02
N ASN A 95 -4.77 10.39 -3.37
CA ASN A 95 -5.56 11.60 -3.63
C ASN A 95 -6.43 11.47 -4.89
N CYS A 96 -5.99 10.68 -5.87
CA CYS A 96 -6.79 10.38 -7.04
C CYS A 96 -7.95 9.44 -6.69
N ILE A 97 -7.75 8.49 -5.78
CA ILE A 97 -8.80 7.59 -5.31
C ILE A 97 -9.89 8.36 -4.55
N GLU A 98 -9.50 9.26 -3.64
CA GLU A 98 -10.45 10.13 -2.93
C GLU A 98 -11.27 10.98 -3.92
N CYS A 99 -10.60 11.55 -4.91
CA CYS A 99 -11.23 12.38 -5.92
C CYS A 99 -12.18 11.59 -6.84
N LEU A 100 -11.72 10.47 -7.40
CA LEU A 100 -12.51 9.66 -8.34
C LEU A 100 -13.68 8.94 -7.66
N GLY A 101 -13.53 8.53 -6.40
CA GLY A 101 -14.56 7.78 -5.68
C GLY A 101 -15.60 8.66 -4.98
N PHE A 102 -15.20 9.84 -4.48
CA PHE A 102 -16.03 10.63 -3.56
C PHE A 102 -16.08 12.13 -3.90
N ASP A 103 -15.55 12.55 -5.05
CA ASP A 103 -15.52 13.96 -5.48
C ASP A 103 -14.98 14.90 -4.38
N SER A 104 -13.93 14.47 -3.69
CA SER A 104 -13.32 15.17 -2.55
C SER A 104 -11.79 15.21 -2.68
N GLY A 105 -11.12 15.75 -1.66
CA GLY A 105 -9.67 15.86 -1.65
C GLY A 105 -9.08 17.01 -2.47
N PRO A 106 -7.73 17.06 -2.55
CA PRO A 106 -7.01 18.17 -3.17
C PRO A 106 -7.22 18.26 -4.69
N PHE A 107 -7.55 17.13 -5.33
CA PHE A 107 -7.74 17.06 -6.78
C PHE A 107 -9.19 17.22 -7.23
N LYS A 108 -10.14 17.50 -6.33
CA LYS A 108 -11.57 17.68 -6.64
C LYS A 108 -11.82 18.56 -7.88
N LYS A 109 -11.09 19.67 -8.02
CA LYS A 109 -11.28 20.64 -9.13
C LYS A 109 -10.67 20.20 -10.47
N ASN A 110 -9.63 19.35 -10.45
CA ASN A 110 -8.87 18.95 -11.63
C ASN A 110 -8.78 17.42 -11.79
N CYS A 111 -9.73 16.69 -11.21
CA CYS A 111 -9.76 15.23 -11.13
C CYS A 111 -9.55 14.55 -12.48
N SER A 112 -10.31 15.00 -13.48
CA SER A 112 -10.33 14.39 -14.80
C SER A 112 -8.99 14.52 -15.52
N LEU A 113 -8.29 15.65 -15.32
CA LEU A 113 -7.00 15.90 -15.93
C LEU A 113 -5.86 15.17 -15.20
N ALA A 114 -5.89 15.17 -13.87
CA ALA A 114 -4.83 14.60 -13.03
C ALA A 114 -4.89 13.07 -12.90
N CYS A 115 -6.08 12.48 -12.94
CA CYS A 115 -6.30 11.09 -12.51
C CYS A 115 -7.04 10.23 -13.55
N SER A 116 -8.14 10.74 -14.13
CA SER A 116 -9.06 9.94 -14.96
C SER A 116 -8.42 9.35 -16.24
N LYS A 117 -7.34 9.95 -16.76
CA LYS A 117 -6.65 9.44 -17.96
C LYS A 117 -5.81 8.19 -17.75
N THR A 118 -5.37 7.91 -16.52
CA THR A 118 -4.44 6.79 -16.22
C THR A 118 -5.02 5.77 -15.25
N ILE A 119 -6.12 6.12 -14.57
CA ILE A 119 -6.75 5.28 -13.55
C ILE A 119 -8.18 4.98 -13.97
N PHE A 120 -8.42 3.73 -14.37
CA PHE A 120 -9.76 3.19 -14.58
C PHE A 120 -10.31 2.76 -13.22
N HIS A 121 -11.42 3.35 -12.79
CA HIS A 121 -11.98 3.09 -11.45
C HIS A 121 -13.38 2.53 -11.53
N MET A 122 -13.76 1.75 -10.52
CA MET A 122 -15.12 1.28 -10.30
C MET A 122 -15.46 1.25 -8.81
N MET A 123 -16.71 1.58 -8.49
CA MET A 123 -17.22 1.58 -7.12
C MET A 123 -17.88 0.23 -6.81
N VAL A 124 -17.40 -0.44 -5.77
CA VAL A 124 -17.86 -1.77 -5.35
C VAL A 124 -18.46 -1.75 -3.94
N ASP A 125 -19.43 -2.62 -3.69
CA ASP A 125 -20.02 -2.78 -2.35
C ASP A 125 -19.18 -3.72 -1.48
N GLN A 126 -18.48 -4.69 -2.10
CA GLN A 126 -17.57 -5.60 -1.44
C GLN A 126 -16.48 -6.03 -2.42
N PHE A 127 -15.28 -6.31 -1.92
CA PHE A 127 -14.22 -6.92 -2.70
C PHE A 127 -14.50 -8.41 -2.97
N THR A 128 -14.44 -8.81 -4.23
CA THR A 128 -14.70 -10.20 -4.67
C THR A 128 -13.54 -11.16 -4.38
N ILE A 129 -12.31 -10.64 -4.23
CA ILE A 129 -11.08 -11.45 -4.06
C ILE A 129 -10.30 -10.99 -2.82
N ALA A 130 -9.66 -11.89 -2.07
CA ALA A 130 -8.78 -11.53 -0.95
C ALA A 130 -7.35 -11.18 -1.43
N THR A 131 -7.21 -10.08 -2.18
CA THR A 131 -5.90 -9.52 -2.59
C THR A 131 -5.44 -8.39 -1.65
N LYS A 132 -4.19 -7.93 -1.80
CA LYS A 132 -3.65 -6.79 -1.03
C LYS A 132 -4.55 -5.57 -1.24
N GLN A 133 -5.27 -5.19 -0.18
CA GLN A 133 -6.09 -3.99 -0.14
C GLN A 133 -5.30 -2.83 0.46
N CYS A 134 -5.68 -1.64 0.06
CA CYS A 134 -5.07 -0.38 0.48
C CYS A 134 -6.09 0.45 1.25
N GLN A 135 -5.58 1.19 2.24
CA GLN A 135 -6.38 2.02 3.12
C GLN A 135 -5.76 3.40 3.22
N HIS A 136 -6.58 4.42 3.05
CA HIS A 136 -6.18 5.82 3.09
C HIS A 136 -7.20 6.63 3.88
N LYS A 137 -6.74 7.66 4.60
CA LYS A 137 -7.60 8.56 5.36
C LYS A 137 -7.87 9.81 4.52
N ASP A 138 -9.13 10.07 4.22
CA ASP A 138 -9.54 11.20 3.40
C ASP A 138 -9.47 12.55 4.14
N SER A 139 -9.82 13.62 3.43
CA SER A 139 -9.85 14.99 3.96
C SER A 139 -10.87 15.21 5.07
N GLU A 140 -11.88 14.34 5.18
CA GLU A 140 -12.92 14.37 6.23
C GLU A 140 -12.54 13.49 7.43
N GLY A 141 -11.43 12.76 7.33
CA GLY A 141 -10.92 11.88 8.37
C GLY A 141 -11.52 10.48 8.37
N CYS A 142 -12.25 10.09 7.32
CA CYS A 142 -12.77 8.75 7.13
C CYS A 142 -11.74 7.85 6.42
N TRP A 143 -11.79 6.55 6.69
CA TRP A 143 -10.96 5.58 5.99
C TRP A 143 -11.64 5.11 4.70
N ILE A 144 -10.95 5.30 3.59
CA ILE A 144 -11.27 4.76 2.28
C ILE A 144 -10.49 3.46 2.09
N LYS A 145 -11.19 2.40 1.70
CA LYS A 145 -10.61 1.12 1.32
C LYS A 145 -10.72 0.93 -0.18
N PHE A 146 -9.62 0.53 -0.80
CA PHE A 146 -9.57 0.30 -2.24
C PHE A 146 -8.52 -0.75 -2.60
N LYS A 147 -8.61 -1.27 -3.82
CA LYS A 147 -7.58 -2.09 -4.43
C LYS A 147 -7.09 -1.45 -5.70
N MET A 148 -5.85 -1.74 -6.05
CA MET A 148 -5.23 -1.13 -7.21
C MET A 148 -4.27 -2.11 -7.88
N ASP A 149 -4.48 -2.32 -9.16
CA ASP A 149 -3.69 -3.22 -10.00
C ASP A 149 -3.16 -2.46 -11.21
N GLN A 150 -1.87 -2.60 -11.50
CA GLN A 150 -1.25 -1.95 -12.65
C GLN A 150 -1.44 -2.81 -13.90
N LEU A 151 -2.16 -2.31 -14.89
CA LEU A 151 -2.53 -3.01 -16.12
C LEU A 151 -1.36 -3.03 -17.12
N PHE A 152 -1.24 -2.00 -17.95
CA PHE A 152 -0.24 -1.86 -19.01
C PHE A 152 0.44 -0.50 -18.91
N GLY A 153 1.76 -0.46 -19.06
CA GLY A 153 2.53 0.77 -18.91
C GLY A 153 2.27 1.41 -17.54
N GLU A 154 1.75 2.64 -17.54
CA GLU A 154 1.38 3.41 -16.34
C GLU A 154 -0.13 3.48 -16.11
N GLU A 155 -0.91 2.58 -16.73
CA GLU A 155 -2.34 2.48 -16.51
C GLU A 155 -2.65 1.59 -15.31
N TYR A 156 -3.63 2.01 -14.52
CA TYR A 156 -4.07 1.32 -13.30
C TYR A 156 -5.57 1.05 -13.34
N SER A 157 -5.97 -0.08 -12.78
CA SER A 157 -7.35 -0.37 -12.41
C SER A 157 -7.51 -0.20 -10.91
N ALA A 158 -8.59 0.46 -10.48
CA ALA A 158 -8.90 0.67 -9.07
C ALA A 158 -10.32 0.23 -8.73
N GLU A 159 -10.45 -0.64 -7.73
CA GLU A 159 -11.74 -0.99 -7.12
C GLU A 159 -11.88 -0.22 -5.80
N ILE A 160 -12.85 0.67 -5.71
CA ILE A 160 -13.03 1.56 -4.55
C ILE A 160 -14.29 1.13 -3.80
N LEU A 161 -14.19 0.91 -2.49
CA LEU A 161 -15.34 0.54 -1.68
C LEU A 161 -16.26 1.75 -1.49
N LYS A 162 -17.56 1.60 -1.74
CA LYS A 162 -18.54 2.69 -1.56
C LYS A 162 -18.67 3.14 -0.11
N GLN A 163 -18.60 2.22 0.84
CA GLN A 163 -18.72 2.52 2.26
C GLN A 163 -17.35 2.97 2.82
N ARG A 164 -17.32 4.18 3.38
CA ARG A 164 -16.17 4.72 4.13
C ARG A 164 -16.33 4.39 5.61
N ASP A 165 -15.22 4.07 6.29
CA ASP A 165 -15.21 3.88 7.74
C ASP A 165 -14.85 5.20 8.43
N CYS A 166 -15.86 5.97 8.83
CA CYS A 166 -15.69 7.23 9.53
C CYS A 166 -15.68 7.00 11.06
N PRO A 167 -14.55 7.23 11.76
CA PRO A 167 -14.56 7.15 13.22
C PRO A 167 -15.41 8.28 13.79
N GLU A 168 -16.29 7.95 14.74
CA GLU A 168 -17.07 8.97 15.45
C GLU A 168 -16.11 9.88 16.24
N PRO A 169 -16.31 11.21 16.20
CA PRO A 169 -15.49 12.12 17.00
C PRO A 169 -15.70 11.78 18.48
N PRO A 170 -14.63 11.81 19.31
CA PRO A 170 -14.76 11.52 20.73
C PRO A 170 -15.77 12.49 21.37
N SER A 171 -16.73 11.94 22.11
CA SER A 171 -17.79 12.74 22.73
C SER A 171 -17.23 13.64 23.84
N VAL A 172 -16.99 14.91 23.49
CA VAL A 172 -16.45 15.93 24.42
C VAL A 172 -17.33 16.06 25.68
N ILE A 173 -18.66 15.97 25.52
CA ILE A 173 -19.63 16.03 26.63
C ILE A 173 -19.41 14.89 27.64
N ALA A 174 -19.14 13.67 27.18
CA ALA A 174 -18.92 12.54 28.10
C ALA A 174 -17.60 12.68 28.86
N ILE A 175 -16.55 13.21 28.22
CA ILE A 175 -15.26 13.48 28.86
C ILE A 175 -15.44 14.55 29.96
N ILE A 176 -16.08 15.67 29.62
CA ILE A 176 -16.35 16.76 30.57
C ILE A 176 -17.27 16.25 31.70
N GLY A 177 -18.38 15.60 31.37
CA GLY A 177 -19.32 15.06 32.34
C GLY A 177 -18.68 14.04 33.29
N GLY A 178 -17.88 13.13 32.75
CA GLY A 178 -17.15 12.14 33.55
C GLY A 178 -16.15 12.77 34.50
N SER A 179 -15.41 13.78 34.04
CA SER A 179 -14.44 14.49 34.90
C SER A 179 -15.12 15.28 36.04
N ILE A 180 -16.22 16.00 35.76
CA ILE A 180 -16.98 16.73 36.78
C ILE A 180 -17.61 15.77 37.80
N ALA A 181 -18.23 14.68 37.33
CA ALA A 181 -18.85 13.69 38.20
C ALA A 181 -17.83 13.02 39.13
N SER A 182 -16.62 12.72 38.62
CA SER A 182 -15.52 12.16 39.41
C SER A 182 -15.09 13.08 40.53
N VAL A 183 -14.86 14.37 40.23
CA VAL A 183 -14.47 15.37 41.24
C VAL A 183 -15.55 15.54 42.30
N ALA A 184 -16.82 15.59 41.91
CA ALA A 184 -17.95 15.68 42.84
C ALA A 184 -18.02 14.45 43.77
N LEU A 185 -17.84 13.24 43.23
CA LEU A 185 -17.83 12.00 44.02
C LEU A 185 -16.70 11.98 45.04
N ILE A 186 -15.48 12.38 44.65
CA ILE A 186 -14.34 12.47 45.57
C ILE A 186 -14.65 13.45 46.71
N GLY A 187 -15.23 14.61 46.40
CA GLY A 187 -15.65 15.59 47.40
C GLY A 187 -16.69 15.03 48.38
N ILE A 188 -17.71 14.34 47.88
CA ILE A 188 -18.76 13.72 48.70
C ILE A 188 -18.17 12.64 49.63
N VAL A 189 -17.26 11.80 49.12
CA VAL A 189 -16.59 10.76 49.91
C VAL A 189 -15.76 11.38 51.04
N LEU A 190 -15.00 12.44 50.75
CA LEU A 190 -14.23 13.16 51.77
C LEU A 190 -15.13 13.77 52.86
N LEU A 191 -16.25 14.39 52.46
CA LEU A 191 -17.23 14.92 53.41
C LEU A 191 -17.86 13.82 54.28
N MET A 192 -18.19 12.66 53.69
CA MET A 192 -18.71 11.51 54.45
C MET A 192 -17.68 10.98 55.45
N LEU A 193 -16.41 10.87 55.06
CA LEU A 193 -15.32 10.44 55.96
C LEU A 193 -15.12 11.43 57.12
N ILE A 194 -15.10 12.74 56.84
CA ILE A 194 -14.99 13.77 57.88
C ILE A 194 -16.19 13.69 58.85
N LYS A 195 -17.41 13.58 58.31
CA LYS A 195 -18.62 13.44 59.14
C LYS A 195 -18.59 12.18 59.99
N MET A 196 -18.12 11.06 59.45
CA MET A 196 -17.94 9.81 60.20
C MET A 196 -16.92 9.97 61.34
N LEU A 197 -15.78 10.60 61.08
CA LEU A 197 -14.74 10.86 62.10
C LEU A 197 -15.25 11.76 63.22
N ILE A 198 -15.98 12.84 62.88
CA ILE A 198 -16.61 13.73 63.85
C ILE A 198 -17.63 12.95 64.68
N HIS A 199 -18.52 12.18 64.05
CA HIS A 199 -19.53 11.41 64.74
C HIS A 199 -18.94 10.37 65.72
N MET A 200 -17.84 9.70 65.34
CA MET A 200 -17.14 8.79 66.26
C MET A 200 -16.51 9.53 67.45
N ARG A 201 -15.96 10.74 67.24
CA ARG A 201 -15.45 11.58 68.33
C ARG A 201 -16.58 11.99 69.27
N ASP A 202 -17.69 12.48 68.72
CA ASP A 202 -18.86 12.90 69.51
C ASP A 202 -19.44 11.74 70.31
N LEU A 203 -19.55 10.54 69.73
CA LEU A 203 -19.98 9.35 70.46
C LEU A 203 -19.02 8.97 71.60
N LYS A 204 -17.71 9.14 71.38
CA LYS A 204 -16.69 8.87 72.40
C LYS A 204 -16.75 9.88 73.54
N GLU A 205 -16.88 11.16 73.23
CA GLU A 205 -17.04 12.24 74.21
C GLU A 205 -18.39 12.11 74.95
N PHE A 206 -19.47 11.76 74.26
CA PHE A 206 -20.79 11.54 74.87
C PHE A 206 -20.77 10.38 75.88
N LYS A 207 -20.14 9.24 75.55
CA LYS A 207 -19.96 8.13 76.50
C LYS A 207 -19.18 8.55 77.73
N LYS A 208 -18.10 9.31 77.54
CA LYS A 208 -17.30 9.87 78.65
C LYS A 208 -18.14 10.77 79.55
N PHE A 209 -18.96 11.65 78.96
CA PHE A 209 -19.86 12.52 79.69
C PHE A 209 -20.92 11.75 80.49
N GLU A 210 -21.54 10.70 79.93
CA GLU A 210 -22.48 9.86 80.68
C GLU A 210 -21.82 9.14 81.87
N ASP A 211 -20.60 8.64 81.69
CA ASP A 211 -19.84 7.99 82.76
C ASP A 211 -19.47 8.96 83.89
N GLU A 212 -19.11 10.20 83.56
CA GLU A 212 -18.89 11.28 84.54
C GLU A 212 -20.19 11.66 85.27
N LYS A 213 -21.32 11.75 84.56
CA LYS A 213 -22.63 12.06 85.15
C LYS A 213 -23.15 10.97 86.11
N LYS A 214 -22.81 9.69 85.87
CA LYS A 214 -23.12 8.59 86.80
C LYS A 214 -22.28 8.69 88.08
N LYS A 215 -21.06 9.22 88.01
CA LYS A 215 -20.16 9.40 89.16
C LYS A 215 -20.53 10.60 90.03
N SER A 216 -21.19 11.62 89.48
CA SER A 216 -21.54 12.87 90.19
C SER A 216 -22.87 12.84 90.95
N LYS A 217 -23.59 11.72 91.02
CA LYS A 217 -24.75 11.55 91.92
C LYS A 217 -24.36 10.92 93.26
N TRP A 218 -23.65 11.64 94.15
CA TRP A 218 -23.56 11.33 95.59
C TRP A 218 -23.32 12.60 96.41
N ALA A 219 -23.99 12.64 97.58
CA ALA A 219 -24.13 13.69 98.61
C ALA A 219 -25.15 14.81 98.31
#